data_AF-A0A4D4MX48-F1
#
_entry.id   AF-A0A4D4MX48-F1
#
_cell.length_a   1.000
_cell.length_b   1.000
_cell.length_c   1.000
_cell.angle_alpha   90.00
_cell.angle_beta   90.00
_cell.angle_gamma   90.00
#
_symmetry.space_group_name_H-M   'P 1'
#
loop_
_entity.id
_entity.type
_entity.pdbx_description
1 polymer ?
#
loop_
_entity_poly.entity_id
_entity_poly.type
_entity_poly.pdbx_seq_one_letter_code
_entity_poly.pdbx_strand_id
1 'polypeptide(L)'
;MAVHCLELLTAAYHGQSQWPRAEIEGLVQALVDAAWRRGSVSDRKFAVDCLPLLPEPVRERYIDRAFAGGSGWIRTTALRDCATLPALTPGIRRSIRRLLITMLSERSLATESHAVDVDLRRLHGDDDLVRVRRIISWSPKAVAVICVLHALVAMAAPGAYWWRLRDQLLWWYAVPLFFFWWFQSTQPLSYGVGKSRTRLFFERVVNRTVGVEMDVLETDVLLGSLVMIAGLQAALQVALGFYEITEGHTTWGLLEITLYAPLSVCALLWGPSLLYAVRQGRSSRELSAIRLVLVVPDTMRLPDHPARALSRQTWARFAWDSLWGLLKMAVFTSPVWGTFALLYYAGGHTGHILALVLLGLLTGYFPLVVVIGLVREFRAHRRVQRAVLRGSRGGAAFVEAMFSLRDTGEAAEYVRRIRGIPGMDAEKLDRQAVRASIAYLQNRPGAKPSDPAPAGFAVTAPRRPAAWRADDALLDELGRLDEHLRAR
;
A
#
# COMPACT_ATOMS: atom_id res chain seq x y z
N MET A 1 3.57 -34.36 4.45
CA MET A 1 3.11 -35.18 3.30
C MET A 1 2.61 -34.33 2.14
N ALA A 2 1.76 -33.31 2.35
CA ALA A 2 1.24 -32.47 1.27
C ALA A 2 2.33 -31.85 0.37
N VAL A 3 3.37 -31.24 0.93
CA VAL A 3 4.56 -30.75 0.16
C VAL A 3 5.09 -31.79 -0.81
N HIS A 4 5.36 -33.02 -0.34
CA HIS A 4 6.01 -34.04 -1.15
C HIS A 4 5.11 -34.48 -2.32
N CYS A 5 3.80 -34.61 -2.08
CA CYS A 5 2.86 -34.92 -3.16
C CYS A 5 2.74 -33.78 -4.17
N LEU A 6 2.72 -32.52 -3.73
CA LEU A 6 2.69 -31.36 -4.63
C LEU A 6 3.99 -31.20 -5.42
N GLU A 7 5.14 -31.46 -4.80
CA GLU A 7 6.46 -31.46 -5.45
C GLU A 7 6.55 -32.56 -6.53
N LEU A 8 6.02 -33.75 -6.25
CA LEU A 8 5.93 -34.83 -7.25
C LEU A 8 4.98 -34.46 -8.41
N LEU A 9 3.83 -33.85 -8.12
CA LEU A 9 2.88 -33.42 -9.15
C LEU A 9 3.45 -32.33 -10.06
N THR A 10 4.13 -31.34 -9.49
CA THR A 10 4.82 -30.29 -10.25
C THR A 10 5.95 -30.88 -11.08
N ALA A 11 6.79 -31.74 -10.50
CA ALA A 11 7.87 -32.39 -11.24
C ALA A 11 7.36 -33.29 -12.38
N ALA A 12 6.24 -33.98 -12.20
CA ALA A 12 5.70 -34.91 -13.19
C ALA A 12 4.96 -34.21 -14.34
N TYR A 13 4.23 -33.13 -14.06
CA TYR A 13 3.24 -32.59 -15.00
C TYR A 13 3.44 -31.12 -15.39
N HIS A 14 4.33 -30.37 -14.73
CA HIS A 14 4.55 -28.97 -15.08
C HIS A 14 5.19 -28.85 -16.48
N GLY A 15 4.53 -28.13 -17.40
CA GLY A 15 4.98 -27.97 -18.79
C GLY A 15 4.57 -29.09 -19.75
N GLN A 16 3.85 -30.12 -19.30
CA GLN A 16 3.32 -31.18 -20.14
C GLN A 16 1.98 -30.75 -20.77
N SER A 17 1.85 -30.87 -22.09
CA SER A 17 0.59 -30.55 -22.80
C SER A 17 -0.48 -31.63 -22.63
N GLN A 18 -0.09 -32.86 -22.26
CA GLN A 18 -0.95 -34.01 -22.08
C GLN A 18 -0.75 -34.57 -20.66
N TRP A 19 -1.73 -34.36 -19.80
CA TRP A 19 -1.80 -34.99 -18.47
C TRP A 19 -3.23 -35.49 -18.24
N PRO A 20 -3.47 -36.52 -17.39
CA PRO A 20 -4.76 -37.18 -17.23
C PRO A 20 -5.77 -36.31 -16.46
N ARG A 21 -6.11 -35.16 -17.04
CA ARG A 21 -6.83 -34.05 -16.39
C ARG A 21 -8.15 -34.52 -15.76
N ALA A 22 -8.98 -35.26 -16.49
CA ALA A 22 -10.28 -35.68 -16.00
C ALA A 22 -10.23 -36.58 -14.75
N GLU A 23 -9.17 -37.36 -14.57
CA GLU A 23 -9.09 -38.38 -13.50
C GLU A 23 -8.50 -37.82 -12.21
N ILE A 24 -7.54 -36.89 -12.31
CA ILE A 24 -6.78 -36.39 -11.15
C ILE A 24 -7.09 -34.94 -10.78
N GLU A 25 -7.82 -34.18 -11.59
CA GLU A 25 -8.14 -32.76 -11.34
C GLU A 25 -8.86 -32.55 -10.00
N GLY A 26 -9.83 -33.41 -9.65
CA GLY A 26 -10.52 -33.34 -8.35
C GLY A 26 -9.59 -33.60 -7.16
N LEU A 27 -8.63 -34.52 -7.30
CA LEU A 27 -7.64 -34.83 -6.27
C LEU A 27 -6.61 -33.71 -6.12
N VAL A 28 -6.12 -33.16 -7.24
CA VAL A 28 -5.21 -32.01 -7.25
C VAL A 28 -5.87 -30.81 -6.58
N GLN A 29 -7.13 -30.53 -6.91
CA GLN A 29 -7.89 -29.45 -6.27
C GLN A 29 -8.03 -29.68 -4.76
N ALA A 30 -8.40 -30.89 -4.32
CA ALA A 30 -8.51 -31.20 -2.90
C ALA A 30 -7.17 -31.05 -2.16
N LEU A 31 -6.06 -31.44 -2.79
CA LEU A 31 -4.71 -31.31 -2.24
C LEU A 31 -4.28 -29.83 -2.14
N VAL A 32 -4.51 -29.05 -3.19
CA VAL A 32 -4.25 -27.60 -3.21
C VAL A 32 -5.10 -26.90 -2.14
N ASP A 33 -6.38 -27.24 -2.02
CA ASP A 33 -7.28 -26.73 -0.98
C ASP A 33 -6.78 -27.02 0.43
N ALA A 34 -6.32 -28.25 0.68
CA ALA A 34 -5.78 -28.67 1.96
C ALA A 34 -4.47 -27.93 2.29
N ALA A 35 -3.55 -27.85 1.32
CA ALA A 35 -2.29 -27.12 1.44
C ALA A 35 -2.53 -25.63 1.68
N TRP A 36 -3.52 -25.03 1.01
CA TRP A 36 -3.85 -23.63 1.17
C TRP A 36 -4.37 -23.30 2.58
N ARG A 37 -5.35 -24.10 3.05
CA ARG A 37 -6.06 -23.82 4.30
C ARG A 37 -5.28 -24.22 5.56
N ARG A 38 -4.56 -25.35 5.50
CA ARG A 38 -3.93 -25.96 6.69
C ARG A 38 -2.40 -26.02 6.59
N GLY A 39 -1.85 -25.80 5.41
CA GLY A 39 -0.41 -25.92 5.17
C GLY A 39 0.38 -24.71 5.64
N SER A 40 1.69 -24.94 5.77
CA SER A 40 2.71 -23.91 5.97
C SER A 40 2.83 -22.99 4.75
N VAL A 41 3.59 -21.90 4.88
CA VAL A 41 3.90 -21.00 3.73
C VAL A 41 4.50 -21.79 2.57
N SER A 42 5.35 -22.78 2.84
CA SER A 42 5.92 -23.65 1.81
C SER A 42 4.85 -24.51 1.14
N ASP A 43 3.93 -25.14 1.89
CA ASP A 43 2.81 -25.89 1.32
C ASP A 43 1.96 -25.01 0.38
N ARG A 44 1.67 -23.77 0.81
CA ARG A 44 0.93 -22.81 -0.01
C ARG A 44 1.69 -22.41 -1.26
N LYS A 45 3.02 -22.24 -1.20
CA LYS A 45 3.86 -21.97 -2.37
C LYS A 45 3.78 -23.12 -3.38
N PHE A 46 3.92 -24.37 -2.93
CA PHE A 46 3.76 -25.52 -3.82
C PHE A 46 2.35 -25.64 -4.38
N ALA A 47 1.34 -25.23 -3.62
CA ALA A 47 -0.03 -25.14 -4.12
C ALA A 47 -0.18 -24.09 -5.24
N VAL A 48 0.59 -22.99 -5.20
CA VAL A 48 0.68 -22.01 -6.30
C VAL A 48 1.37 -22.63 -7.53
N ASP A 49 2.47 -23.36 -7.35
CA ASP A 49 3.17 -24.01 -8.47
C ASP A 49 2.27 -25.02 -9.24
N CYS A 50 1.24 -25.55 -8.56
CA CYS A 50 0.21 -26.43 -9.14
C CYS A 50 -0.95 -25.69 -9.84
N LEU A 51 -1.00 -24.35 -9.84
CA LEU A 51 -2.08 -23.58 -10.49
C LEU A 51 -2.33 -23.96 -11.96
N PRO A 52 -1.31 -24.24 -12.79
CA PRO A 52 -1.53 -24.65 -14.19
C PRO A 52 -2.33 -25.95 -14.33
N LEU A 53 -2.33 -26.79 -13.30
CA LEU A 53 -3.06 -28.06 -13.24
C LEU A 53 -4.53 -27.88 -12.82
N LEU A 54 -4.93 -26.72 -12.32
CA LEU A 54 -6.30 -26.49 -11.85
C LEU A 54 -7.23 -26.03 -12.99
N PRO A 55 -8.54 -26.28 -12.90
CA PRO A 55 -9.51 -25.72 -13.83
C PRO A 55 -9.51 -24.19 -13.73
N GLU A 56 -9.75 -23.52 -14.85
CA GLU A 56 -9.68 -22.05 -15.00
C GLU A 56 -10.41 -21.26 -13.89
N PRO A 57 -11.69 -21.52 -13.56
CA PRO A 57 -12.39 -20.75 -12.51
C PRO A 57 -11.79 -20.95 -11.12
N VAL A 58 -11.23 -22.13 -10.83
CA VAL A 58 -10.56 -22.44 -9.56
C VAL A 58 -9.18 -21.77 -9.52
N ARG A 59 -8.47 -21.81 -10.64
CA ARG A 59 -7.17 -21.16 -10.83
C ARG A 59 -7.24 -19.67 -10.58
N GLU A 60 -8.21 -18.96 -11.18
CA GLU A 60 -8.40 -17.53 -10.96
C GLU A 60 -8.62 -17.20 -9.47
N ARG A 61 -9.46 -18.00 -8.80
CA ARG A 61 -9.73 -17.84 -7.36
C ARG A 61 -8.47 -18.01 -6.52
N TYR A 62 -7.61 -18.97 -6.86
CA TYR A 62 -6.37 -19.17 -6.14
C TYR A 62 -5.30 -18.12 -6.45
N ILE A 63 -5.24 -17.61 -7.68
CA ILE A 63 -4.40 -16.45 -8.03
C ILE A 63 -4.83 -15.23 -7.22
N ASP A 64 -6.14 -14.93 -7.17
CA ASP A 64 -6.64 -13.80 -6.40
C ASP A 64 -6.36 -13.98 -4.90
N ARG A 65 -6.51 -15.19 -4.36
CA ARG A 65 -6.11 -15.52 -2.96
C ARG A 65 -4.62 -15.39 -2.73
N ALA A 66 -3.78 -15.82 -3.67
CA ALA A 66 -2.33 -15.71 -3.59
C ALA A 66 -1.89 -14.25 -3.58
N PHE A 67 -2.49 -13.43 -4.44
CA PHE A 67 -2.27 -11.99 -4.45
C PHE A 67 -2.82 -11.30 -3.20
N ALA A 68 -3.96 -11.78 -2.69
CA ALA A 68 -4.57 -11.29 -1.46
C ALA A 68 -3.74 -11.61 -0.22
N GLY A 69 -3.08 -12.76 -0.16
CA GLY A 69 -2.36 -13.23 1.03
C GLY A 69 -1.27 -12.27 1.52
N GLY A 70 -0.87 -12.39 2.79
CA GLY A 70 0.20 -11.57 3.40
C GLY A 70 1.61 -11.87 2.87
N SER A 71 1.76 -12.99 2.16
CA SER A 71 3.06 -13.49 1.71
C SER A 71 3.48 -12.89 0.36
N GLY A 72 4.44 -11.96 0.38
CA GLY A 72 5.16 -11.47 -0.80
C GLY A 72 5.79 -12.58 -1.63
N TRP A 73 6.29 -13.67 -1.02
CA TRP A 73 6.83 -14.81 -1.77
C TRP A 73 5.76 -15.51 -2.59
N ILE A 74 4.64 -15.87 -1.97
CA ILE A 74 3.48 -16.48 -2.65
C ILE A 74 2.98 -15.57 -3.78
N ARG A 75 2.90 -14.24 -3.55
CA ARG A 75 2.51 -13.26 -4.57
C ARG A 75 3.44 -13.28 -5.78
N THR A 76 4.76 -13.25 -5.55
CA THR A 76 5.75 -13.27 -6.64
C THR A 76 5.75 -14.59 -7.40
N THR A 77 5.58 -15.72 -6.71
CA THR A 77 5.46 -17.03 -7.35
C THR A 77 4.20 -17.09 -8.21
N ALA A 78 3.05 -16.65 -7.68
CA ALA A 78 1.80 -16.62 -8.42
C ALA A 78 1.89 -15.72 -9.66
N LEU A 79 2.61 -14.58 -9.57
CA LEU A 79 2.83 -13.70 -10.72
C LEU A 79 3.68 -14.38 -11.80
N ARG A 80 4.71 -15.14 -11.42
CA ARG A 80 5.54 -15.92 -12.36
C ARG A 80 4.74 -17.03 -13.01
N ASP A 81 3.93 -17.74 -12.25
CA ASP A 81 3.12 -18.83 -12.78
C ASP A 81 2.02 -18.34 -13.71
N CYS A 82 1.59 -17.08 -13.58
CA CYS A 82 0.72 -16.45 -14.57
C CYS A 82 1.35 -16.44 -15.98
N ALA A 83 2.68 -16.48 -16.12
CA ALA A 83 3.35 -16.55 -17.41
C ALA A 83 3.20 -17.91 -18.10
N THR A 84 2.98 -18.97 -17.33
CA THR A 84 2.73 -20.33 -17.85
C THR A 84 1.30 -20.51 -18.38
N LEU A 85 0.43 -19.52 -18.16
CA LEU A 85 -0.94 -19.55 -18.65
C LEU A 85 -1.00 -19.27 -20.14
N PRO A 86 -1.83 -19.99 -20.90
CA PRO A 86 -1.98 -19.77 -22.35
C PRO A 86 -2.57 -18.38 -22.67
N ALA A 87 -3.45 -17.87 -21.80
CA ALA A 87 -4.02 -16.53 -21.92
C ALA A 87 -4.32 -15.94 -20.53
N LEU A 88 -4.18 -14.62 -20.41
CA LEU A 88 -4.57 -13.88 -19.21
C LEU A 88 -6.02 -13.41 -19.31
N THR A 89 -6.88 -14.00 -18.51
CA THR A 89 -8.28 -13.59 -18.38
C THR A 89 -8.40 -12.17 -17.79
N PRO A 90 -9.53 -11.48 -18.01
CA PRO A 90 -9.76 -10.16 -17.42
C PRO A 90 -9.68 -10.16 -15.88
N GLY A 91 -10.11 -11.26 -15.24
CA GLY A 91 -10.02 -11.46 -13.79
C GLY A 91 -8.57 -11.44 -13.32
N ILE A 92 -7.71 -12.26 -13.93
CA ILE A 92 -6.28 -12.32 -13.59
C ILE A 92 -5.59 -10.99 -13.85
N ARG A 93 -5.87 -10.31 -14.97
CA ARG A 93 -5.30 -8.97 -15.25
C ARG A 93 -5.70 -7.96 -14.18
N ARG A 94 -6.96 -7.97 -13.73
CA ARG A 94 -7.41 -7.12 -12.63
C ARG A 94 -6.67 -7.45 -11.33
N SER A 95 -6.48 -8.73 -11.04
CA SER A 95 -5.74 -9.20 -9.87
C SER A 95 -4.26 -8.78 -9.92
N ILE A 96 -3.59 -8.86 -11.08
CA ILE A 96 -2.22 -8.35 -11.26
C ILE A 96 -2.17 -6.83 -11.03
N ARG A 97 -3.10 -6.04 -11.59
CA ARG A 97 -3.13 -4.59 -11.37
C ARG A 97 -3.32 -4.24 -9.89
N ARG A 98 -4.20 -4.94 -9.16
CA ARG A 98 -4.36 -4.80 -7.71
C ARG A 98 -3.09 -5.16 -6.95
N LEU A 99 -2.38 -6.20 -7.38
CA LEU A 99 -1.07 -6.58 -6.82
C LEU A 99 -0.05 -5.45 -7.03
N LEU A 100 0.07 -4.89 -8.24
CA LEU A 100 0.99 -3.79 -8.53
C LEU A 100 0.69 -2.55 -7.69
N ILE A 101 -0.59 -2.22 -7.50
CA ILE A 101 -1.01 -1.15 -6.59
C ILE A 101 -0.64 -1.50 -5.14
N THR A 102 -0.80 -2.75 -4.71
CA THR A 102 -0.42 -3.20 -3.37
C THR A 102 1.10 -3.10 -3.15
N MET A 103 1.91 -3.47 -4.14
CA MET A 103 3.37 -3.35 -4.06
C MET A 103 3.84 -1.89 -3.97
N LEU A 104 3.03 -0.92 -4.45
CA LEU A 104 3.33 0.50 -4.31
C LEU A 104 3.34 0.93 -2.83
N SER A 105 2.38 0.50 -2.00
CA SER A 105 2.36 0.85 -0.57
C SER A 105 3.49 0.21 0.20
N GLU A 106 3.84 -1.02 -0.15
CA GLU A 106 4.92 -1.77 0.50
C GLU A 106 6.31 -1.21 0.18
N ARG A 107 6.42 -0.23 -0.72
CA ARG A 107 7.68 0.26 -1.32
C ARG A 107 8.49 -0.85 -2.01
N SER A 108 7.94 -2.05 -2.12
CA SER A 108 8.54 -3.19 -2.80
C SER A 108 8.56 -2.95 -4.31
N LEU A 109 7.58 -2.24 -4.88
CA LEU A 109 7.51 -1.99 -6.32
C LEU A 109 8.72 -1.24 -6.88
N ALA A 110 9.30 -0.30 -6.13
CA ALA A 110 10.51 0.41 -6.55
C ALA A 110 11.75 -0.47 -6.39
N THR A 111 11.84 -1.17 -5.25
CA THR A 111 12.99 -1.99 -4.86
C THR A 111 13.14 -3.25 -5.73
N GLU A 112 12.02 -3.88 -6.07
CA GLU A 112 11.93 -5.10 -6.87
C GLU A 112 11.54 -4.81 -8.34
N SER A 113 11.62 -3.54 -8.77
CA SER A 113 11.14 -3.08 -10.08
C SER A 113 11.68 -3.89 -11.26
N HIS A 114 12.96 -4.27 -11.22
CA HIS A 114 13.57 -5.09 -12.27
C HIS A 114 13.01 -6.52 -12.30
N ALA A 115 12.91 -7.17 -11.14
CA ALA A 115 12.37 -8.52 -11.05
C ALA A 115 10.89 -8.58 -11.50
N VAL A 116 10.09 -7.61 -11.04
CA VAL A 116 8.69 -7.48 -11.47
C VAL A 116 8.60 -7.18 -12.96
N ASP A 117 9.45 -6.31 -13.52
CA ASP A 117 9.47 -6.04 -14.96
C ASP A 117 9.80 -7.30 -15.78
N VAL A 118 10.76 -8.12 -15.32
CA VAL A 118 11.09 -9.40 -15.96
C VAL A 118 9.90 -10.35 -15.89
N ASP A 119 9.28 -10.49 -14.73
CA ASP A 119 8.12 -11.38 -14.55
C ASP A 119 6.92 -10.92 -15.39
N LEU A 120 6.65 -9.61 -15.46
CA LEU A 120 5.59 -9.03 -16.31
C LEU A 120 5.87 -9.20 -17.81
N ARG A 121 7.13 -9.08 -18.26
CA ARG A 121 7.50 -9.29 -19.67
C ARG A 121 7.35 -10.74 -20.12
N ARG A 122 7.43 -11.69 -19.19
CA ARG A 122 7.19 -13.12 -19.48
C ARG A 122 5.72 -13.43 -19.69
N LEU A 123 4.81 -12.56 -19.25
CA LEU A 123 3.39 -12.70 -19.54
C LEU A 123 3.17 -12.51 -21.04
N HIS A 124 2.68 -13.55 -21.72
CA HIS A 124 2.47 -13.59 -23.16
C HIS A 124 1.74 -12.33 -23.68
N GLY A 125 2.49 -11.43 -24.33
CA GLY A 125 1.96 -10.32 -25.12
C GLY A 125 1.51 -9.06 -24.36
N ASP A 126 1.89 -8.85 -23.09
CA ASP A 126 1.34 -7.75 -22.27
C ASP A 126 2.37 -6.69 -21.85
N ASP A 127 3.05 -6.08 -22.84
CA ASP A 127 3.84 -4.83 -22.65
C ASP A 127 3.03 -3.72 -21.94
N ASP A 128 1.70 -3.80 -22.02
CA ASP A 128 0.77 -2.93 -21.34
C ASP A 128 0.96 -2.96 -19.82
N LEU A 129 1.09 -4.14 -19.22
CA LEU A 129 1.23 -4.28 -17.76
C LEU A 129 2.56 -3.70 -17.26
N VAL A 130 3.64 -3.83 -18.04
CA VAL A 130 4.94 -3.21 -17.73
C VAL A 130 4.81 -1.68 -17.74
N ARG A 131 4.10 -1.11 -18.72
CA ARG A 131 3.84 0.34 -18.78
C ARG A 131 2.93 0.80 -17.65
N VAL A 132 1.86 0.05 -17.35
CA VAL A 132 0.97 0.31 -16.21
C VAL A 132 1.77 0.32 -14.91
N ARG A 133 2.66 -0.67 -14.69
CA ARG A 133 3.57 -0.70 -13.53
C ARG A 133 4.41 0.58 -13.43
N ARG A 134 4.99 1.04 -14.54
CA ARG A 134 5.78 2.29 -14.57
C ARG A 134 4.93 3.50 -14.19
N ILE A 135 3.72 3.62 -14.73
CA ILE A 135 2.77 4.69 -14.41
C ILE A 135 2.43 4.67 -12.92
N ILE A 136 2.07 3.51 -12.36
CA ILE A 136 1.80 3.33 -10.92
C ILE A 136 3.00 3.78 -10.09
N SER A 137 4.22 3.36 -10.47
CA SER A 137 5.44 3.69 -9.72
C SER A 137 5.81 5.19 -9.74
N TRP A 138 5.41 5.91 -10.79
CA TRP A 138 5.63 7.35 -10.91
C TRP A 138 4.52 8.18 -10.24
N SER A 139 3.35 7.59 -9.98
CA SER A 139 2.19 8.30 -9.42
C SER A 139 2.47 9.11 -8.15
N PRO A 140 3.25 8.65 -7.15
CA PRO A 140 3.51 9.47 -5.96
C PRO A 140 4.36 10.71 -6.27
N LYS A 141 5.29 10.59 -7.23
CA LYS A 141 6.13 11.71 -7.68
C LYS A 141 5.29 12.73 -8.44
N ALA A 142 4.39 12.27 -9.31
CA ALA A 142 3.49 13.13 -10.04
C ALA A 142 2.55 13.91 -9.10
N VAL A 143 1.96 13.26 -8.09
CA VAL A 143 1.17 13.96 -7.05
C VAL A 143 2.01 15.02 -6.35
N ALA A 144 3.24 14.70 -5.95
CA ALA A 144 4.14 15.67 -5.33
C ALA A 144 4.43 16.86 -6.26
N VAL A 145 4.69 16.64 -7.55
CA VAL A 145 4.91 17.71 -8.53
C VAL A 145 3.68 18.59 -8.68
N ILE A 146 2.47 18.02 -8.72
CA ILE A 146 1.23 18.79 -8.77
C ILE A 146 1.07 19.66 -7.52
N CYS A 147 1.40 19.13 -6.33
CA CYS A 147 1.39 19.89 -5.08
C CYS A 147 2.44 21.02 -5.10
N VAL A 148 3.63 20.78 -5.68
CA VAL A 148 4.66 21.82 -5.86
C VAL A 148 4.18 22.92 -6.76
N LEU A 149 3.63 22.57 -7.93
CA LEU A 149 3.10 23.54 -8.87
C LEU A 149 1.98 24.37 -8.22
N HIS A 150 1.09 23.73 -7.47
CA HIS A 150 0.02 24.39 -6.74
C HIS A 150 0.55 25.41 -5.73
N ALA A 151 1.53 25.02 -4.92
CA ALA A 151 2.14 25.94 -3.98
C ALA A 151 2.87 27.09 -4.67
N LEU A 152 3.62 26.84 -5.75
CA LEU A 152 4.30 27.90 -6.51
C LEU A 152 3.33 28.92 -7.08
N VAL A 153 2.18 28.48 -7.60
CA VAL A 153 1.10 29.38 -8.04
C VAL A 153 0.57 30.20 -6.86
N ALA A 154 0.40 29.59 -5.68
CA ALA A 154 0.02 30.31 -4.47
C ALA A 154 1.07 31.34 -4.04
N MET A 155 2.37 31.04 -4.18
CA MET A 155 3.46 31.98 -3.85
C MET A 155 3.50 33.19 -4.77
N ALA A 156 3.07 33.02 -6.03
CA ALA A 156 3.03 34.10 -7.01
C ALA A 156 1.89 35.11 -6.73
N ALA A 157 0.95 34.80 -5.82
CA ALA A 157 -0.13 35.70 -5.44
C ALA A 157 0.39 36.83 -4.52
N PRO A 158 0.12 38.11 -4.82
CA PRO A 158 0.43 39.26 -3.99
C PRO A 158 -0.23 39.14 -2.62
N GLY A 159 0.50 39.52 -1.58
CA GLY A 159 0.04 39.34 -0.21
C GLY A 159 0.20 37.91 0.33
N ALA A 160 0.89 37.01 -0.40
CA ALA A 160 1.38 35.73 0.13
C ALA A 160 2.51 35.97 1.13
N TYR A 161 2.15 36.27 2.37
CA TYR A 161 3.12 36.33 3.47
C TYR A 161 3.66 34.93 3.80
N TRP A 162 4.91 34.87 4.27
CA TRP A 162 5.59 33.60 4.57
C TRP A 162 4.83 32.71 5.58
N TRP A 163 4.06 33.30 6.49
CA TRP A 163 3.21 32.57 7.45
C TRP A 163 2.03 31.86 6.77
N ARG A 164 1.41 32.51 5.77
CA ARG A 164 0.37 31.90 4.91
C ARG A 164 0.96 30.72 4.14
N LEU A 165 2.22 30.85 3.71
CA LEU A 165 2.98 29.82 3.00
C LEU A 165 3.17 28.55 3.82
N ARG A 166 3.48 28.67 5.12
CA ARG A 166 3.69 27.52 6.01
C ARG A 166 2.43 26.67 6.11
N ASP A 167 1.31 27.32 6.38
CA ASP A 167 0.03 26.63 6.56
C ASP A 167 -0.49 26.10 5.22
N GLN A 168 -0.29 26.86 4.12
CA GLN A 168 -0.57 26.40 2.76
C GLN A 168 0.28 25.20 2.35
N LEU A 169 1.60 25.19 2.61
CA LEU A 169 2.48 24.04 2.32
C LEU A 169 1.99 22.79 3.06
N LEU A 170 1.60 22.94 4.33
CA LEU A 170 1.10 21.82 5.10
C LEU A 170 -0.19 21.25 4.52
N TRP A 171 -1.18 22.12 4.27
CA TRP A 171 -2.47 21.71 3.75
C TRP A 171 -2.35 21.18 2.31
N TRP A 172 -1.60 21.84 1.44
CA TRP A 172 -1.54 21.51 0.02
C TRP A 172 -0.59 20.36 -0.34
N TYR A 173 0.34 19.99 0.53
CA TYR A 173 1.16 18.80 0.32
C TYR A 173 0.71 17.64 1.19
N ALA A 174 0.55 17.87 2.50
CA ALA A 174 0.31 16.78 3.40
C ALA A 174 -1.06 16.15 3.15
N VAL A 175 -2.10 16.95 2.89
CA VAL A 175 -3.46 16.44 2.72
C VAL A 175 -3.63 15.65 1.41
N PRO A 176 -3.21 16.15 0.23
CA PRO A 176 -3.29 15.36 -0.99
C PRO A 176 -2.44 14.09 -0.94
N LEU A 177 -1.22 14.16 -0.41
CA LEU A 177 -0.38 12.97 -0.24
C LEU A 177 -1.00 11.98 0.75
N PHE A 178 -1.55 12.47 1.86
CA PHE A 178 -2.25 11.67 2.85
C PHE A 178 -3.44 10.94 2.21
N PHE A 179 -4.30 11.65 1.49
CA PHE A 179 -5.44 11.05 0.80
C PHE A 179 -5.04 10.12 -0.32
N PHE A 180 -3.96 10.40 -1.05
CA PHE A 180 -3.41 9.47 -2.04
C PHE A 180 -3.02 8.14 -1.39
N TRP A 181 -2.23 8.17 -0.30
CA TRP A 181 -1.80 6.95 0.39
C TRP A 181 -2.95 6.25 1.10
N TRP A 182 -3.89 7.00 1.67
CA TRP A 182 -5.10 6.44 2.25
C TRP A 182 -5.93 5.75 1.17
N PHE A 183 -6.21 6.42 0.06
CA PHE A 183 -6.97 5.87 -1.05
C PHE A 183 -6.35 4.59 -1.60
N GLN A 184 -5.05 4.61 -1.85
CA GLN A 184 -4.29 3.47 -2.32
C GLN A 184 -4.41 2.25 -1.38
N SER A 185 -4.62 2.46 -0.08
CA SER A 185 -4.76 1.40 0.92
C SER A 185 -6.16 0.79 1.04
N THR A 186 -7.17 1.36 0.36
CA THR A 186 -8.55 0.87 0.39
C THR A 186 -8.74 -0.45 -0.35
N GLN A 187 -9.82 -1.15 -0.01
CA GLN A 187 -10.31 -2.32 -0.76
C GLN A 187 -11.52 -1.92 -1.60
N PRO A 188 -11.68 -2.46 -2.83
CA PRO A 188 -10.87 -3.51 -3.47
C PRO A 188 -9.62 -3.02 -4.19
N LEU A 189 -9.27 -1.72 -4.11
CA LEU A 189 -8.16 -1.16 -4.89
C LEU A 189 -6.83 -1.88 -4.67
N SER A 190 -6.50 -2.15 -3.42
CA SER A 190 -5.37 -2.99 -3.02
C SER A 190 -5.87 -4.25 -2.32
N TYR A 191 -4.98 -5.22 -2.12
CA TYR A 191 -5.32 -6.48 -1.46
C TYR A 191 -5.41 -6.38 0.07
N GLY A 192 -4.82 -5.35 0.66
CA GLY A 192 -5.05 -5.00 2.05
C GLY A 192 -4.62 -5.97 3.16
N VAL A 193 -4.36 -7.25 2.88
CA VAL A 193 -4.06 -8.26 3.92
C VAL A 193 -2.58 -8.25 4.34
N GLY A 194 -1.67 -7.77 3.48
CA GLY A 194 -0.33 -7.38 3.89
C GLY A 194 -0.36 -5.94 4.36
N LYS A 195 -0.59 -5.68 5.65
CA LYS A 195 -0.67 -4.30 6.16
C LYS A 195 0.72 -3.64 6.04
N SER A 196 1.00 -3.02 4.89
CA SER A 196 2.19 -2.19 4.68
C SER A 196 2.37 -1.24 5.87
N ARG A 197 3.61 -0.97 6.28
CA ARG A 197 3.90 -0.05 7.40
C ARG A 197 3.17 1.29 7.25
N THR A 198 3.06 1.77 6.02
CA THR A 198 2.30 2.95 5.61
C THR A 198 0.81 2.80 5.88
N ARG A 199 0.15 1.71 5.44
CA ARG A 199 -1.26 1.46 5.79
C ARG A 199 -1.44 1.37 7.31
N LEU A 200 -0.62 0.61 8.03
CA LEU A 200 -0.72 0.50 9.50
C LEU A 200 -0.54 1.85 10.19
N PHE A 201 0.28 2.73 9.63
CA PHE A 201 0.45 4.08 10.10
C PHE A 201 -0.83 4.89 9.88
N PHE A 202 -1.36 4.92 8.65
CA PHE A 202 -2.58 5.66 8.33
C PHE A 202 -3.81 5.12 9.06
N GLU A 203 -3.97 3.81 9.15
CA GLU A 203 -5.01 3.16 9.93
C GLU A 203 -4.93 3.52 11.41
N ARG A 204 -3.73 3.54 12.00
CA ARG A 204 -3.56 4.01 13.39
C ARG A 204 -3.85 5.50 13.54
N VAL A 205 -3.48 6.33 12.57
CA VAL A 205 -3.79 7.76 12.59
C VAL A 205 -5.30 7.96 12.50
N VAL A 206 -5.96 7.39 11.48
CA VAL A 206 -7.40 7.50 11.22
C VAL A 206 -8.23 6.89 12.36
N ASN A 207 -7.93 5.68 12.82
CA ASN A 207 -8.66 5.08 13.96
C ASN A 207 -8.52 5.96 15.21
N ARG A 208 -7.36 6.58 15.43
CA ARG A 208 -7.12 7.44 16.60
C ARG A 208 -7.76 8.82 16.48
N THR A 209 -7.83 9.39 15.28
CA THR A 209 -8.36 10.74 15.06
C THR A 209 -9.86 10.75 14.75
N VAL A 210 -10.34 9.75 14.02
CA VAL A 210 -11.71 9.70 13.47
C VAL A 210 -12.55 8.57 14.12
N GLY A 211 -11.91 7.55 14.69
CA GLY A 211 -12.62 6.40 15.28
C GLY A 211 -13.27 5.46 14.26
N VAL A 212 -12.90 5.56 12.98
CA VAL A 212 -13.44 4.71 11.90
C VAL A 212 -12.48 3.58 11.59
N GLU A 213 -12.93 2.33 11.72
CA GLU A 213 -12.16 1.16 11.32
C GLU A 213 -12.00 1.10 9.80
N MET A 214 -10.74 1.12 9.34
CA MET A 214 -10.38 1.12 7.92
C MET A 214 -10.84 -0.09 7.13
N ASP A 215 -11.11 -1.22 7.79
CA ASP A 215 -11.50 -2.47 7.13
C ASP A 215 -12.91 -2.38 6.50
N VAL A 216 -13.67 -1.32 6.82
CA VAL A 216 -15.02 -1.04 6.28
C VAL A 216 -14.99 -0.05 5.11
N LEU A 217 -13.85 0.59 4.82
CA LEU A 217 -13.83 1.69 3.85
C LEU A 217 -13.67 1.19 2.40
N GLU A 218 -14.79 1.11 1.69
CA GLU A 218 -14.82 0.80 0.27
C GLU A 218 -14.16 1.91 -0.56
N THR A 219 -13.34 1.52 -1.55
CA THR A 219 -12.67 2.42 -2.49
C THR A 219 -13.66 3.41 -3.12
N ASP A 220 -14.86 2.95 -3.45
CA ASP A 220 -15.84 3.73 -4.19
C ASP A 220 -16.44 4.83 -3.30
N VAL A 221 -16.68 4.53 -2.02
CA VAL A 221 -17.12 5.50 -1.00
C VAL A 221 -16.05 6.58 -0.80
N LEU A 222 -14.80 6.18 -0.58
CA LEU A 222 -13.73 7.15 -0.34
C LEU A 222 -13.48 8.04 -1.57
N LEU A 223 -13.48 7.48 -2.79
CA LEU A 223 -13.35 8.29 -4.00
C LEU A 223 -14.52 9.26 -4.14
N GLY A 224 -15.75 8.82 -3.87
CA GLY A 224 -16.94 9.68 -3.85
C GLY A 224 -16.80 10.83 -2.86
N SER A 225 -16.34 10.56 -1.62
CA SER A 225 -16.08 11.60 -0.62
C SER A 225 -14.99 12.58 -1.05
N LEU A 226 -13.89 12.09 -1.64
CA LEU A 226 -12.83 12.95 -2.16
C LEU A 226 -13.32 13.87 -3.27
N VAL A 227 -14.15 13.35 -4.18
CA VAL A 227 -14.76 14.15 -5.25
C VAL A 227 -15.65 15.25 -4.68
N MET A 228 -16.45 14.95 -3.65
CA MET A 228 -17.27 15.96 -2.97
C MET A 228 -16.42 17.04 -2.29
N ILE A 229 -15.36 16.65 -1.58
CA ILE A 229 -14.43 17.58 -0.93
C ILE A 229 -13.77 18.48 -1.98
N ALA A 230 -13.26 17.89 -3.07
CA ALA A 230 -12.64 18.63 -4.16
C ALA A 230 -13.64 19.62 -4.82
N GLY A 231 -14.88 19.19 -5.03
CA GLY A 231 -15.94 20.02 -5.61
C GLY A 231 -16.32 21.20 -4.70
N LEU A 232 -16.50 20.96 -3.40
CA LEU A 232 -16.78 22.00 -2.42
C LEU A 232 -15.63 23.02 -2.34
N GLN A 233 -14.40 22.52 -2.33
CA GLN A 233 -13.21 23.34 -2.31
C GLN A 233 -13.10 24.20 -3.58
N ALA A 234 -13.34 23.63 -4.76
CA ALA A 234 -13.36 24.37 -6.01
C ALA A 234 -14.45 25.45 -6.02
N ALA A 235 -15.66 25.13 -5.55
CA ALA A 235 -16.75 26.10 -5.45
C ALA A 235 -16.41 27.27 -4.51
N LEU A 236 -15.78 26.99 -3.37
CA LEU A 236 -15.30 28.01 -2.45
C LEU A 236 -14.24 28.92 -3.11
N GLN A 237 -13.26 28.34 -3.81
CA GLN A 237 -12.24 29.13 -4.52
C GLN A 237 -12.84 29.98 -5.63
N VAL A 238 -13.84 29.46 -6.36
CA VAL A 238 -14.56 30.23 -7.37
C VAL A 238 -15.32 31.40 -6.74
N ALA A 239 -16.00 31.18 -5.62
CA ALA A 239 -16.69 32.25 -4.89
C ALA A 239 -15.73 33.32 -4.38
N LEU A 240 -14.57 32.92 -3.84
CA LEU A 240 -13.50 33.86 -3.45
C LEU A 240 -12.95 34.62 -4.65
N GLY A 241 -12.76 33.96 -5.79
CA GLY A 241 -12.33 34.61 -7.02
C GLY A 241 -13.33 35.65 -7.52
N PHE A 242 -14.64 35.35 -7.45
CA PHE A 242 -15.68 36.35 -7.75
C PHE A 242 -15.65 37.52 -6.78
N TYR A 243 -15.48 37.26 -5.48
CA TYR A 243 -15.35 38.30 -4.47
C TYR A 243 -14.17 39.23 -4.77
N GLU A 244 -13.00 38.69 -5.10
CA GLU A 244 -11.82 39.48 -5.49
C GLU A 244 -12.06 40.31 -6.76
N ILE A 245 -12.81 39.79 -7.75
CA ILE A 245 -13.22 40.58 -8.91
C ILE A 245 -14.09 41.76 -8.50
N THR A 246 -15.04 41.55 -7.58
CA THR A 246 -15.94 42.62 -7.10
C THR A 246 -15.21 43.70 -6.29
N GLU A 247 -14.12 43.36 -5.62
CA GLU A 247 -13.25 44.29 -4.89
C GLU A 247 -12.24 45.01 -5.81
N GLY A 248 -12.28 44.76 -7.13
CA GLY A 248 -11.39 45.42 -8.12
C GLY A 248 -10.08 44.67 -8.40
N HIS A 249 -9.86 43.49 -7.81
CA HIS A 249 -8.69 42.64 -8.05
C HIS A 249 -8.94 41.62 -9.17
N THR A 250 -9.31 42.09 -10.37
CA THR A 250 -9.75 41.21 -11.48
C THR A 250 -8.73 40.16 -11.88
N THR A 251 -7.43 40.48 -11.91
CA THR A 251 -6.37 39.53 -12.27
C THR A 251 -6.28 38.36 -11.29
N TRP A 252 -6.45 38.61 -9.98
CA TRP A 252 -6.40 37.55 -8.96
C TRP A 252 -7.65 36.70 -8.96
N GLY A 253 -8.81 37.32 -9.04
CA GLY A 253 -10.03 36.54 -9.11
C GLY A 253 -10.10 35.66 -10.36
N LEU A 254 -9.55 36.12 -11.49
CA LEU A 254 -9.38 35.27 -12.68
C LEU A 254 -8.37 34.15 -12.45
N LEU A 255 -7.23 34.41 -11.81
CA LEU A 255 -6.24 33.35 -11.50
C LEU A 255 -6.81 32.29 -10.56
N GLU A 256 -7.55 32.71 -9.53
CA GLU A 256 -8.22 31.83 -8.58
C GLU A 256 -9.19 30.87 -9.30
N ILE A 257 -10.05 31.42 -10.17
CA ILE A 257 -11.05 30.65 -10.92
C ILE A 257 -10.41 29.74 -11.98
N THR A 258 -9.46 30.26 -12.77
CA THR A 258 -8.99 29.58 -13.99
C THR A 258 -7.83 28.63 -13.75
N LEU A 259 -7.01 28.87 -12.71
CA LEU A 259 -5.82 28.07 -12.45
C LEU A 259 -5.85 27.42 -11.07
N TYR A 260 -6.10 28.19 -10.01
CA TYR A 260 -5.97 27.70 -8.65
C TYR A 260 -7.07 26.68 -8.28
N ALA A 261 -8.33 26.94 -8.65
CA ALA A 261 -9.43 26.02 -8.40
C ALA A 261 -9.30 24.68 -9.17
N PRO A 262 -8.97 24.65 -10.48
CA PRO A 262 -8.69 23.38 -11.17
C PRO A 262 -7.48 22.63 -10.62
N LEU A 263 -6.39 23.35 -10.29
CA LEU A 263 -5.17 22.75 -9.78
C LEU A 263 -5.36 22.16 -8.39
N SER A 264 -6.19 22.81 -7.56
CA SER A 264 -6.67 22.32 -6.27
C SER A 264 -7.40 20.98 -6.38
N VAL A 265 -8.33 20.87 -7.34
CA VAL A 265 -9.03 19.61 -7.63
C VAL A 265 -8.06 18.54 -8.11
N CYS A 266 -7.13 18.91 -9.01
CA CYS A 266 -6.13 17.99 -9.52
C CYS A 266 -5.20 17.49 -8.42
N ALA A 267 -4.72 18.36 -7.53
CA ALA A 267 -3.84 17.97 -6.43
C ALA A 267 -4.48 16.86 -5.59
N LEU A 268 -5.77 17.02 -5.24
CA LEU A 268 -6.49 16.05 -4.41
C LEU A 268 -6.90 14.77 -5.15
N LEU A 269 -7.38 14.88 -6.39
CA LEU A 269 -8.02 13.77 -7.11
C LEU A 269 -7.12 13.03 -8.10
N TRP A 270 -6.04 13.64 -8.59
CA TRP A 270 -5.26 13.06 -9.70
C TRP A 270 -4.72 11.67 -9.36
N GLY A 271 -4.11 11.51 -8.19
CA GLY A 271 -3.57 10.23 -7.73
C GLY A 271 -4.66 9.16 -7.53
N PRO A 272 -5.72 9.43 -6.75
CA PRO A 272 -6.87 8.53 -6.61
C PRO A 272 -7.53 8.13 -7.93
N SER A 273 -7.80 9.11 -8.81
CA SER A 273 -8.35 8.87 -10.14
C SER A 273 -7.45 7.95 -10.98
N LEU A 274 -6.14 8.18 -10.99
CA LEU A 274 -5.20 7.33 -11.72
C LEU A 274 -5.24 5.87 -11.23
N LEU A 275 -5.17 5.65 -9.91
CA LEU A 275 -5.21 4.30 -9.35
C LEU A 275 -6.55 3.62 -9.64
N TYR A 276 -7.66 4.36 -9.58
CA TYR A 276 -8.99 3.88 -9.95
C TYR A 276 -9.07 3.48 -11.42
N ALA A 277 -8.54 4.31 -12.33
CA ALA A 277 -8.47 4.04 -13.77
C ALA A 277 -7.71 2.74 -14.05
N VAL A 278 -6.56 2.56 -13.40
CA VAL A 278 -5.73 1.35 -13.50
C VAL A 278 -6.51 0.13 -13.00
N ARG A 279 -7.17 0.21 -11.85
CA ARG A 279 -8.00 -0.89 -11.31
C ARG A 279 -9.11 -1.30 -12.29
N GLN A 280 -9.75 -0.33 -12.93
CA GLN A 280 -10.81 -0.57 -13.92
C GLN A 280 -10.29 -1.14 -15.25
N GLY A 281 -8.98 -1.35 -15.37
CA GLY A 281 -8.39 -2.06 -16.50
C GLY A 281 -8.08 -1.18 -17.70
N ARG A 282 -8.01 0.15 -17.52
CA ARG A 282 -7.53 1.06 -18.57
C ARG A 282 -6.15 0.63 -19.05
N SER A 283 -5.99 0.54 -20.36
CA SER A 283 -4.71 0.21 -20.98
C SER A 283 -3.70 1.35 -20.80
N SER A 284 -2.41 1.06 -20.88
CA SER A 284 -1.34 2.06 -20.92
C SER A 284 -1.48 3.04 -22.08
N ARG A 285 -2.08 2.62 -23.21
CA ARG A 285 -2.39 3.51 -24.35
C ARG A 285 -3.47 4.52 -23.98
N GLU A 286 -4.47 4.10 -23.23
CA GLU A 286 -5.50 4.99 -22.68
C GLU A 286 -4.98 5.87 -21.55
N LEU A 287 -3.84 5.52 -20.96
CA LEU A 287 -3.10 6.30 -19.97
C LEU A 287 -1.87 6.99 -20.60
N SER A 288 -2.00 7.49 -21.83
CA SER A 288 -0.95 8.27 -22.49
C SER A 288 -0.68 9.59 -21.74
N ALA A 289 0.48 10.23 -21.98
CA ALA A 289 0.87 11.46 -21.28
C ALA A 289 -0.22 12.56 -21.31
N ILE A 290 -0.87 12.77 -22.46
CA ILE A 290 -1.96 13.74 -22.61
C ILE A 290 -3.18 13.33 -21.79
N ARG A 291 -3.56 12.04 -21.82
CA ARG A 291 -4.70 11.53 -21.04
C ARG A 291 -4.43 11.46 -19.55
N LEU A 292 -3.16 11.36 -19.13
CA LEU A 292 -2.77 11.46 -17.73
C LEU A 292 -3.03 12.86 -17.18
N VAL A 293 -2.89 13.92 -17.97
CA VAL A 293 -3.29 15.28 -17.56
C VAL A 293 -4.81 15.35 -17.34
N LEU A 294 -5.57 14.64 -18.18
CA LEU A 294 -7.04 14.59 -18.14
C LEU A 294 -7.60 13.41 -17.32
N VAL A 295 -6.79 12.76 -16.48
CA VAL A 295 -7.20 11.53 -15.79
C VAL A 295 -8.39 11.74 -14.85
N VAL A 296 -8.48 12.91 -14.21
CA VAL A 296 -9.60 13.26 -13.31
C VAL A 296 -10.92 13.34 -14.08
N PRO A 297 -11.08 14.19 -15.12
CA PRO A 297 -12.33 14.22 -15.88
C PRO A 297 -12.61 12.91 -16.63
N ASP A 298 -11.58 12.20 -17.13
CA ASP A 298 -11.77 10.94 -17.85
C ASP A 298 -12.25 9.80 -16.94
N THR A 299 -11.82 9.78 -15.67
CA THR A 299 -12.28 8.79 -14.69
C THR A 299 -13.71 9.06 -14.24
N MET A 300 -14.08 10.32 -14.04
CA MET A 300 -15.46 10.71 -13.74
C MET A 300 -16.46 10.30 -14.84
N ARG A 301 -15.98 10.12 -16.08
CA ARG A 301 -16.78 9.64 -17.22
C ARG A 301 -16.97 8.13 -17.27
N LEU A 302 -16.33 7.36 -16.39
CA LEU A 302 -16.52 5.90 -16.34
C LEU A 302 -17.95 5.55 -15.91
N PRO A 303 -18.61 4.53 -16.51
CA PRO A 303 -19.95 4.09 -16.13
C PRO A 303 -20.08 3.80 -14.64
N ASP A 304 -19.08 3.11 -14.09
CA ASP A 304 -19.06 2.64 -12.70
C ASP A 304 -18.39 3.64 -11.75
N HIS A 305 -18.20 4.90 -12.15
CA HIS A 305 -17.58 5.88 -11.28
C HIS A 305 -18.52 6.22 -10.11
N PRO A 306 -18.05 6.26 -8.84
CA PRO A 306 -18.89 6.53 -7.68
C PRO A 306 -19.61 7.89 -7.76
N ALA A 307 -19.00 8.89 -8.41
CA ALA A 307 -19.66 10.18 -8.66
C ALA A 307 -20.95 10.09 -9.50
N ARG A 308 -21.13 9.02 -10.28
CA ARG A 308 -22.38 8.77 -11.04
C ARG A 308 -23.42 7.99 -10.23
N ALA A 309 -22.98 7.12 -9.32
CA ALA A 309 -23.90 6.53 -8.34
C ALA A 309 -24.52 7.63 -7.47
N LEU A 310 -23.69 8.60 -7.09
CA LEU A 310 -24.04 9.88 -6.47
C LEU A 310 -25.12 10.69 -7.23
N SER A 311 -25.16 10.61 -8.56
CA SER A 311 -26.17 11.30 -9.38
C SER A 311 -27.45 10.48 -9.60
N ARG A 312 -27.44 9.17 -9.31
CA ARG A 312 -28.57 8.24 -9.53
C ARG A 312 -29.30 7.86 -8.24
N GLN A 313 -28.59 7.66 -7.13
CA GLN A 313 -29.20 7.67 -5.79
C GLN A 313 -29.61 9.10 -5.47
N THR A 314 -30.68 9.30 -4.68
CA THR A 314 -31.07 10.63 -4.22
C THR A 314 -29.85 11.31 -3.64
N TRP A 315 -29.34 12.31 -4.37
CA TRP A 315 -28.16 13.09 -3.98
C TRP A 315 -28.29 13.53 -2.52
N ALA A 316 -29.52 13.83 -2.08
CA ALA A 316 -29.90 14.09 -0.70
C ALA A 316 -29.46 13.01 0.31
N ARG A 317 -29.56 11.71 0.03
CA ARG A 317 -29.24 10.65 1.02
C ARG A 317 -27.74 10.39 1.12
N PHE A 318 -27.03 10.31 -0.01
CA PHE A 318 -25.57 10.21 0.02
C PHE A 318 -24.92 11.51 0.51
N ALA A 319 -25.45 12.66 0.08
CA ALA A 319 -25.07 13.95 0.64
C ALA A 319 -25.41 13.99 2.11
N TRP A 320 -26.54 13.45 2.59
CA TRP A 320 -26.86 13.39 4.01
C TRP A 320 -25.93 12.47 4.79
N ASP A 321 -25.59 11.27 4.30
CA ASP A 321 -24.68 10.35 4.97
C ASP A 321 -23.23 10.87 4.96
N SER A 322 -22.79 11.44 3.84
CA SER A 322 -21.49 12.10 3.71
C SER A 322 -21.44 13.41 4.49
N LEU A 323 -22.51 14.20 4.48
CA LEU A 323 -22.69 15.38 5.31
C LEU A 323 -22.73 14.97 6.76
N TRP A 324 -23.33 13.84 7.15
CA TRP A 324 -23.35 13.38 8.54
C TRP A 324 -21.99 12.84 8.96
N GLY A 325 -21.23 12.21 8.07
CA GLY A 325 -19.83 11.86 8.29
C GLY A 325 -18.93 13.10 8.40
N LEU A 326 -19.10 14.05 7.49
CA LEU A 326 -18.45 15.36 7.52
C LEU A 326 -18.93 16.22 8.68
N LEU A 327 -20.16 16.07 9.15
CA LEU A 327 -20.77 16.77 10.29
C LEU A 327 -20.32 16.09 11.57
N LYS A 328 -20.10 14.78 11.63
CA LYS A 328 -19.41 14.13 12.75
C LYS A 328 -17.97 14.61 12.81
N MET A 329 -17.26 14.66 11.68
CA MET A 329 -15.91 15.23 11.60
C MET A 329 -15.91 16.71 11.95
N ALA A 330 -16.89 17.46 11.45
CA ALA A 330 -17.07 18.88 11.72
C ALA A 330 -17.50 19.09 13.17
N VAL A 331 -18.31 18.25 13.80
CA VAL A 331 -18.71 18.31 15.22
C VAL A 331 -17.56 17.89 16.12
N PHE A 332 -16.69 16.97 15.68
CA PHE A 332 -15.45 16.66 16.38
C PHE A 332 -14.40 17.78 16.23
N THR A 333 -14.38 18.47 15.09
CA THR A 333 -13.45 19.59 14.82
C THR A 333 -14.07 20.96 15.10
N SER A 334 -15.37 21.06 15.40
CA SER A 334 -16.16 22.29 15.60
C SER A 334 -15.90 22.90 16.96
N PRO A 335 -15.72 22.14 18.05
CA PRO A 335 -15.17 22.70 19.27
C PRO A 335 -13.82 23.35 18.99
N VAL A 336 -12.99 22.75 18.14
CA VAL A 336 -11.66 23.29 17.81
C VAL A 336 -11.77 24.55 16.94
N TRP A 337 -12.54 24.52 15.85
CA TRP A 337 -12.74 25.63 14.93
C TRP A 337 -13.61 26.74 15.51
N GLY A 338 -14.61 26.40 16.31
CA GLY A 338 -15.47 27.30 17.06
C GLY A 338 -14.71 27.98 18.19
N THR A 339 -13.89 27.25 18.95
CA THR A 339 -12.97 27.88 19.92
C THR A 339 -11.95 28.76 19.20
N PHE A 340 -11.41 28.33 18.05
CA PHE A 340 -10.51 29.15 17.24
C PHE A 340 -11.19 30.43 16.73
N ALA A 341 -12.39 30.35 16.17
CA ALA A 341 -13.14 31.50 15.66
C ALA A 341 -13.59 32.43 16.78
N LEU A 342 -13.99 31.89 17.94
CA LEU A 342 -14.41 32.68 19.11
C LEU A 342 -13.20 33.37 19.75
N LEU A 343 -12.05 32.69 19.84
CA LEU A 343 -10.78 33.32 20.23
C LEU A 343 -10.37 34.40 19.23
N TYR A 344 -10.46 34.13 17.92
CA TYR A 344 -10.09 35.08 16.89
C TYR A 344 -11.01 36.31 16.91
N TYR A 345 -12.31 36.16 16.79
CA TYR A 345 -13.22 37.31 16.64
C TYR A 345 -13.61 38.00 17.95
N ALA A 346 -13.72 37.28 19.07
CA ALA A 346 -14.19 37.85 20.34
C ALA A 346 -13.08 38.16 21.36
N GLY A 347 -11.88 37.59 21.23
CA GLY A 347 -10.84 37.74 22.25
C GLY A 347 -9.89 38.94 22.08
N GLY A 348 -10.12 39.81 21.09
CA GLY A 348 -9.22 40.93 20.77
C GLY A 348 -7.79 40.45 20.43
N HIS A 349 -6.77 41.26 20.73
CA HIS A 349 -5.37 40.88 20.45
C HIS A 349 -4.92 39.62 21.19
N THR A 350 -5.33 39.43 22.45
CA THR A 350 -5.04 38.22 23.23
C THR A 350 -5.68 36.98 22.63
N GLY A 351 -6.91 37.10 22.13
CA GLY A 351 -7.61 36.02 21.43
C GLY A 351 -7.00 35.67 20.09
N HIS A 352 -6.56 36.66 19.30
CA HIS A 352 -5.79 36.44 18.09
C HIS A 352 -4.49 35.66 18.37
N ILE A 353 -3.74 36.04 19.40
CA ILE A 353 -2.52 35.32 19.80
C ILE A 353 -2.85 33.88 20.19
N LEU A 354 -3.89 33.67 21.01
CA LEU A 354 -4.29 32.33 21.45
C LEU A 354 -4.77 31.45 20.29
N ALA A 355 -5.55 32.02 19.36
CA ALA A 355 -6.00 31.36 18.14
C ALA A 355 -4.80 30.96 17.27
N LEU A 356 -3.84 31.85 17.06
CA LEU A 356 -2.59 31.57 16.33
C LEU A 356 -1.76 30.48 17.01
N VAL A 357 -1.70 30.45 18.35
CA VAL A 357 -1.03 29.37 19.10
C VAL A 357 -1.76 28.04 18.89
N LEU A 358 -3.10 28.03 18.98
CA LEU A 358 -3.90 26.81 18.81
C LEU A 358 -3.78 26.26 17.38
N LEU A 359 -3.86 27.13 16.38
CA LEU A 359 -3.60 26.80 14.98
C LEU A 359 -2.17 26.30 14.79
N GLY A 360 -1.18 26.94 15.41
CA GLY A 360 0.21 26.50 15.42
C GLY A 360 0.41 25.11 16.05
N LEU A 361 -0.34 24.79 17.10
CA LEU A 361 -0.32 23.46 17.74
C LEU A 361 -1.00 22.40 16.86
N LEU A 362 -2.14 22.71 16.24
CA LEU A 362 -2.84 21.79 15.31
C LEU A 362 -2.05 21.55 14.03
N THR A 363 -1.60 22.62 13.38
CA THR A 363 -0.75 22.56 12.19
C THR A 363 0.63 21.98 12.52
N GLY A 364 1.13 22.14 13.74
CA GLY A 364 2.40 21.56 14.21
C GLY A 364 2.29 20.10 14.66
N TYR A 365 1.13 19.65 15.13
CA TYR A 365 0.92 18.29 15.63
C TYR A 365 1.06 17.24 14.52
N PHE A 366 0.44 17.45 13.36
CA PHE A 366 0.54 16.51 12.25
C PHE A 366 2.00 16.34 11.74
N PRO A 367 2.75 17.43 11.44
CA PRO A 367 4.17 17.37 11.10
C PRO A 367 5.00 16.75 12.21
N LEU A 368 4.70 17.03 13.48
CA LEU A 368 5.39 16.39 14.61
C LEU A 368 5.17 14.89 14.60
N VAL A 369 3.94 14.40 14.38
CA VAL A 369 3.64 12.97 14.23
C VAL A 369 4.38 12.36 13.04
N VAL A 370 4.43 13.06 11.91
CA VAL A 370 5.18 12.64 10.71
C VAL A 370 6.68 12.59 11.00
N VAL A 371 7.26 13.62 11.62
CA VAL A 371 8.69 13.70 11.99
C VAL A 371 9.03 12.61 13.00
N ILE A 372 8.21 12.38 14.03
CA ILE A 372 8.39 11.28 14.97
C ILE A 372 8.36 9.93 14.24
N GLY A 373 7.45 9.76 13.27
CA GLY A 373 7.38 8.60 12.39
C GLY A 373 8.67 8.41 11.59
N LEU A 374 9.15 9.47 10.92
CA LEU A 374 10.38 9.47 10.13
C LEU A 374 11.62 9.18 10.98
N VAL A 375 11.72 9.78 12.18
CA VAL A 375 12.81 9.52 13.13
C VAL A 375 12.79 8.06 13.60
N ARG A 376 11.60 7.49 13.84
CA ARG A 376 11.46 6.07 14.18
C ARG A 376 11.92 5.17 13.03
N GLU A 377 11.52 5.48 11.80
CA GLU A 377 11.91 4.73 10.60
C GLU A 377 13.43 4.81 10.36
N PHE A 378 14.01 6.01 10.49
CA PHE A 378 15.46 6.22 10.36
C PHE A 378 16.25 5.45 11.43
N ARG A 379 15.76 5.44 12.67
CA ARG A 379 16.35 4.62 13.75
C ARG A 379 16.21 3.12 13.47
N ALA A 380 15.08 2.67 12.92
CA ALA A 380 14.88 1.28 12.51
C ALA A 380 15.88 0.89 11.40
N HIS A 381 16.03 1.73 10.37
CA HIS A 381 17.01 1.52 9.30
C HIS A 381 18.45 1.38 9.83
N ARG A 382 18.86 2.26 10.77
CA ARG A 382 20.18 2.17 11.41
C ARG A 382 20.35 0.89 12.23
N ARG A 383 19.31 0.43 12.95
CA ARG A 383 19.33 -0.84 13.68
C ARG A 383 19.51 -2.02 12.73
N VAL A 384 18.73 -2.07 11.65
CA VAL A 384 18.82 -3.11 10.63
C VAL A 384 20.21 -3.14 10.00
N GLN A 385 20.79 -1.99 9.63
CA GLN A 385 22.17 -1.94 9.10
C GLN A 385 23.21 -2.52 10.08
N ARG A 386 23.13 -2.18 11.36
CA ARG A 386 24.03 -2.76 12.38
C ARG A 386 23.80 -4.27 12.57
N ALA A 387 22.56 -4.73 12.47
CA ALA A 387 22.26 -6.15 12.51
C ALA A 387 22.84 -6.87 11.29
N VAL A 388 22.71 -6.32 10.09
CA VAL A 388 23.31 -6.87 8.85
C VAL A 388 24.82 -7.05 9.01
N LEU A 389 25.54 -6.05 9.53
CA LEU A 389 26.99 -6.14 9.76
C LEU A 389 27.39 -7.20 10.78
N ARG A 390 26.57 -7.45 11.80
CA ARG A 390 26.81 -8.52 12.80
C ARG A 390 26.49 -9.90 12.23
N GLY A 391 25.36 -10.00 11.52
CA GLY A 391 24.80 -11.22 11.00
C GLY A 391 25.48 -11.74 9.73
N SER A 392 26.21 -10.90 9.00
CA SER A 392 26.96 -11.31 7.79
C SER A 392 28.09 -12.29 8.09
N ARG A 393 28.42 -12.53 9.35
CA ARG A 393 29.35 -13.59 9.79
C ARG A 393 28.76 -15.00 9.66
N GLY A 394 27.44 -15.12 9.51
CA GLY A 394 26.78 -16.41 9.32
C GLY A 394 26.45 -17.18 10.60
N GLY A 395 25.90 -18.38 10.45
CA GLY A 395 25.58 -19.33 11.53
C GLY A 395 24.74 -18.74 12.66
N ALA A 396 25.19 -18.92 13.91
CA ALA A 396 24.51 -18.41 15.10
C ALA A 396 24.41 -16.87 15.13
N ALA A 397 25.40 -16.17 14.55
CA ALA A 397 25.40 -14.69 14.50
C ALA A 397 24.26 -14.16 13.62
N PHE A 398 23.84 -14.90 12.59
CA PHE A 398 22.68 -14.55 11.78
C PHE A 398 21.40 -14.54 12.63
N VAL A 399 21.18 -15.62 13.39
CA VAL A 399 20.00 -15.82 14.23
C VAL A 399 19.99 -14.79 15.36
N GLU A 400 21.11 -14.59 16.05
CA GLU A 400 21.24 -13.61 17.13
C GLU A 400 20.97 -12.18 16.63
N ALA A 401 21.55 -11.79 15.49
CA ALA A 401 21.32 -10.47 14.92
C ALA A 401 19.85 -10.27 14.54
N MET A 402 19.19 -11.28 13.97
CA MET A 402 17.76 -11.24 13.62
C MET A 402 16.89 -11.01 14.87
N PHE A 403 17.06 -11.83 15.91
CA PHE A 403 16.25 -11.74 17.13
C PHE A 403 16.59 -10.53 18.01
N SER A 404 17.73 -9.86 17.77
CA SER A 404 18.06 -8.59 18.42
C SER A 404 17.25 -7.38 17.93
N LEU A 405 16.52 -7.53 16.81
CA LEU A 405 15.72 -6.46 16.22
C LEU A 405 14.42 -6.21 16.99
N ARG A 406 13.81 -5.04 16.81
CA ARG A 406 12.70 -4.60 17.67
C ARG A 406 11.38 -5.27 17.32
N ASP A 407 11.13 -5.45 16.03
CA ASP A 407 9.87 -5.96 15.46
C ASP A 407 10.14 -6.86 14.25
N THR A 408 9.10 -7.59 13.84
CA THR A 408 9.13 -8.53 12.71
C THR A 408 9.44 -7.86 11.38
N GLY A 409 9.01 -6.61 11.20
CA GLY A 409 9.32 -5.84 9.99
C GLY A 409 10.81 -5.52 9.88
N GLU A 410 11.46 -5.12 10.98
CA GLU A 410 12.92 -4.95 11.02
C GLU A 410 13.64 -6.27 10.73
N ALA A 411 13.17 -7.38 11.30
CA ALA A 411 13.73 -8.71 11.07
C ALA A 411 13.58 -9.16 9.61
N ALA A 412 12.41 -8.97 9.00
CA ALA A 412 12.17 -9.29 7.59
C ALA A 412 13.08 -8.46 6.67
N GLU A 413 13.22 -7.16 6.94
CA GLU A 413 14.13 -6.27 6.19
C GLU A 413 15.59 -6.71 6.34
N TYR A 414 16.00 -7.14 7.54
CA TYR A 414 17.32 -7.71 7.79
C TYR A 414 17.57 -8.97 6.96
N VAL A 415 16.66 -9.95 6.98
CA VAL A 415 16.78 -11.20 6.20
C VAL A 415 16.84 -10.90 4.71
N ARG A 416 16.01 -9.96 4.22
CA ARG A 416 16.04 -9.51 2.83
C ARG A 416 17.39 -8.93 2.43
N ARG A 417 17.98 -8.07 3.28
CA ARG A 417 19.30 -7.47 3.01
C ARG A 417 20.42 -8.51 3.03
N ILE A 418 20.40 -9.41 4.00
CA ILE A 418 21.31 -10.56 4.09
C ILE A 418 21.29 -11.33 2.77
N ARG A 419 20.11 -11.74 2.27
CA ARG A 419 19.99 -12.43 0.98
C ARG A 419 20.60 -11.66 -0.20
N GLY A 420 20.60 -10.34 -0.14
CA GLY A 420 21.14 -9.47 -1.19
C GLY A 420 22.67 -9.28 -1.16
N ILE A 421 23.39 -9.77 -0.16
CA ILE A 421 24.86 -9.63 -0.06
C ILE A 421 25.54 -10.60 -1.03
N PRO A 422 26.28 -10.11 -2.05
CA PRO A 422 27.08 -10.98 -2.92
C PRO A 422 28.15 -11.71 -2.11
N GLY A 423 28.30 -13.02 -2.30
CA GLY A 423 29.34 -13.81 -1.62
C GLY A 423 29.07 -14.15 -0.14
N MET A 424 27.83 -13.98 0.35
CA MET A 424 27.42 -14.82 1.48
C MET A 424 27.23 -16.25 0.97
N ASP A 425 28.25 -17.06 1.22
CA ASP A 425 28.28 -18.46 0.82
C ASP A 425 27.30 -19.28 1.66
N ALA A 426 26.74 -20.34 1.07
CA ALA A 426 25.95 -21.33 1.79
C ALA A 426 26.72 -21.97 2.95
N GLU A 427 28.06 -21.98 2.88
CA GLU A 427 28.94 -22.42 3.97
C GLU A 427 28.84 -21.52 5.21
N LYS A 428 28.59 -20.21 5.05
CA LYS A 428 28.48 -19.27 6.17
C LYS A 428 27.08 -19.31 6.77
N LEU A 429 26.05 -19.47 5.95
CA LEU A 429 24.66 -19.47 6.39
C LEU A 429 24.14 -20.90 6.57
N ASP A 430 24.10 -21.36 7.81
CA ASP A 430 23.55 -22.67 8.12
C ASP A 430 22.06 -22.75 7.76
N ARG A 431 21.77 -23.52 6.71
CA ARG A 431 20.41 -23.80 6.25
C ARG A 431 19.56 -24.47 7.32
N GLN A 432 20.15 -25.30 8.19
CA GLN A 432 19.43 -25.90 9.31
C GLN A 432 18.97 -24.84 10.30
N ALA A 433 19.79 -23.84 10.60
CA ALA A 433 19.41 -22.72 11.45
C ALA A 433 18.27 -21.86 10.86
N VAL A 434 18.25 -21.63 9.54
CA VAL A 434 17.14 -20.95 8.85
C VAL A 434 15.85 -21.76 8.98
N ARG A 435 15.89 -23.06 8.69
CA ARG A 435 14.74 -23.97 8.82
C ARG A 435 14.23 -24.09 10.25
N ALA A 436 15.14 -24.14 11.22
CA ALA A 436 14.78 -24.16 12.63
C ALA A 436 14.09 -22.85 13.05
N SER A 437 14.54 -21.71 12.53
CA SER A 437 13.89 -20.41 12.74
C SER A 437 12.49 -20.36 12.12
N ILE A 438 12.32 -20.87 10.90
CA ILE A 438 11.00 -20.99 10.25
C ILE A 438 10.06 -21.87 11.08
N ALA A 439 10.52 -23.07 11.47
CA ALA A 439 9.72 -24.00 12.26
C ALA A 439 9.30 -23.39 13.61
N TYR A 440 10.22 -22.67 14.26
CA TYR A 440 9.96 -21.97 15.50
C TYR A 440 8.91 -20.86 15.34
N LEU A 441 9.00 -20.04 14.29
CA LEU A 441 8.09 -18.93 14.04
C LEU A 441 6.72 -19.38 13.51
N GLN A 442 6.63 -20.49 12.78
CA GLN A 442 5.38 -21.04 12.25
C GLN A 442 4.49 -21.70 13.31
N ASN A 443 5.01 -21.94 14.51
CA ASN A 443 4.26 -22.45 15.66
C ASN A 443 3.41 -23.68 15.28
N ARG A 444 4.09 -24.78 14.91
CA ARG A 444 3.44 -26.05 14.53
C ARG A 444 2.37 -26.42 15.57
N PRO A 445 1.15 -26.83 15.19
CA PRO A 445 0.19 -27.39 16.13
C PRO A 445 0.85 -28.61 16.80
N GLY A 446 1.18 -28.47 18.09
CA GLY A 446 1.93 -29.45 18.88
C GLY A 446 3.19 -28.92 19.57
N ALA A 447 3.73 -27.76 19.17
CA ALA A 447 4.88 -27.16 19.85
C ALA A 447 4.43 -26.52 21.18
N LYS A 448 4.90 -27.05 22.31
CA LYS A 448 4.58 -26.46 23.62
C LYS A 448 5.39 -25.17 23.78
N PRO A 449 4.88 -24.15 24.50
CA PRO A 449 5.65 -22.95 24.84
C PRO A 449 7.00 -23.25 25.54
N SER A 450 7.14 -24.47 26.08
CA SER A 450 8.30 -25.02 26.77
C SER A 450 9.31 -25.73 25.86
N ASP A 451 9.06 -25.87 24.56
CA ASP A 451 10.02 -26.53 23.67
C ASP A 451 11.29 -25.68 23.58
N PRO A 452 12.48 -26.26 23.84
CA PRO A 452 13.72 -25.52 23.85
C PRO A 452 13.95 -24.87 22.49
N ALA A 453 14.41 -23.61 22.51
CA ALA A 453 14.83 -22.94 21.30
C ALA A 453 15.89 -23.81 20.59
N PRO A 454 15.94 -23.83 19.24
CA PRO A 454 16.89 -24.64 18.48
C PRO A 454 18.31 -24.52 19.03
N ALA A 455 19.08 -25.61 19.02
CA ALA A 455 20.48 -25.59 19.45
C ALA A 455 21.24 -24.46 18.70
N GLY A 456 21.82 -23.52 19.46
CA GLY A 456 22.41 -22.28 18.93
C GLY A 456 21.66 -20.99 19.29
N PHE A 457 20.42 -21.09 19.78
CA PHE A 457 19.75 -19.99 20.48
C PHE A 457 20.32 -19.87 21.90
N ALA A 458 21.38 -19.08 22.06
CA ALA A 458 21.90 -18.78 23.39
C ALA A 458 20.79 -18.15 24.26
N VAL A 459 20.81 -18.48 25.56
CA VAL A 459 19.87 -18.12 26.64
C VAL A 459 19.66 -16.59 26.81
N THR A 460 20.40 -15.77 26.07
CA THR A 460 20.26 -14.31 25.98
C THR A 460 19.27 -13.83 24.91
N ALA A 461 18.54 -14.74 24.23
CA ALA A 461 17.48 -14.37 23.29
C ALA A 461 16.45 -13.45 23.97
N PRO A 462 16.21 -12.24 23.46
CA PRO A 462 15.36 -11.26 24.13
C PRO A 462 13.92 -11.78 24.29
N ARG A 463 13.29 -11.42 25.41
CA ARG A 463 11.93 -11.77 25.91
C ARG A 463 10.72 -11.58 24.96
N ARG A 464 10.90 -11.46 23.64
CA ARG A 464 9.85 -11.14 22.66
C ARG A 464 9.53 -12.19 21.56
N PRO A 465 10.03 -13.45 21.53
CA PRO A 465 9.82 -14.30 20.35
C PRO A 465 8.34 -14.70 20.14
N ALA A 466 7.54 -14.70 21.22
CA ALA A 466 6.12 -15.00 21.15
C ALA A 466 5.33 -13.99 20.30
N ALA A 467 5.75 -12.72 20.27
CA ALA A 467 5.08 -11.67 19.50
C ALA A 467 5.37 -11.75 18.00
N TRP A 468 6.34 -12.55 17.57
CA TRP A 468 6.77 -12.68 16.17
C TRP A 468 6.22 -13.94 15.49
N ARG A 469 5.52 -14.80 16.25
CA ARG A 469 4.96 -16.04 15.75
C ARG A 469 3.87 -15.74 14.71
N ALA A 470 3.86 -16.53 13.64
CA ALA A 470 2.95 -16.41 12.50
C ALA A 470 3.00 -15.06 11.76
N ASP A 471 4.09 -14.30 11.87
CA ASP A 471 4.30 -13.11 11.03
C ASP A 471 4.68 -13.53 9.60
N ASP A 472 3.73 -13.37 8.67
CA ASP A 472 3.89 -13.79 7.27
C ASP A 472 5.09 -13.11 6.58
N ALA A 473 5.39 -11.84 6.90
CA ALA A 473 6.44 -11.09 6.23
C ALA A 473 7.85 -11.60 6.60
N LEU A 474 8.07 -11.95 7.87
CA LEU A 474 9.32 -12.54 8.31
C LEU A 474 9.47 -13.98 7.80
N LEU A 475 8.41 -14.78 7.89
CA LEU A 475 8.41 -16.17 7.42
C LEU A 475 8.69 -16.27 5.92
N ASP A 476 8.19 -15.31 5.15
CA ASP A 476 8.45 -15.19 3.73
C ASP A 476 9.91 -14.97 3.38
N GLU A 477 10.54 -13.97 4.01
CA GLU A 477 11.93 -13.65 3.71
C GLU A 477 12.85 -14.80 4.13
N LEU A 478 12.53 -15.49 5.23
CA LEU A 478 13.21 -16.71 5.64
C LEU A 478 12.99 -17.88 4.66
N GLY A 479 11.77 -18.06 4.16
CA GLY A 479 11.46 -19.07 3.15
C GLY A 479 12.22 -18.84 1.84
N ARG A 480 12.23 -17.59 1.35
CA ARG A 480 13.03 -17.19 0.19
C ARG A 480 14.54 -17.39 0.42
N LEU A 481 15.02 -17.20 1.65
CA LEU A 481 16.41 -17.46 2.00
C LEU A 481 16.73 -18.97 2.00
N ASP A 482 15.86 -19.83 2.55
CA ASP A 482 16.03 -21.30 2.46
C ASP A 482 16.05 -21.80 1.01
N GLU A 483 15.20 -21.23 0.14
CA GLU A 483 15.18 -21.56 -1.29
C GLU A 483 16.47 -21.11 -1.98
N HIS A 484 16.95 -19.89 -1.69
CA HIS A 484 18.21 -19.39 -2.23
C HIS A 484 19.41 -20.28 -1.82
N LEU A 485 19.41 -20.77 -0.58
CA LEU A 485 20.42 -21.70 -0.06
C LEU A 485 20.27 -23.14 -0.62
N ARG A 486 19.11 -23.50 -1.20
CA ARG A 486 18.90 -24.79 -1.88
C ARG A 486 19.42 -24.80 -3.31
N ALA A 487 19.33 -23.65 -4.00
CA ALA A 487 19.62 -23.53 -5.42
C ALA A 487 21.13 -23.42 -5.75
N ARG A 488 21.98 -23.33 -4.73
CA ARG A 488 23.44 -23.36 -4.81
C ARG A 488 23.93 -24.66 -4.19
#